data_AF-A0A927R0F1-F1
#
_entry.id   AF-A0A927R0F1-F1
#
_cell.length_a   1.000
_cell.length_b   1.000
_cell.length_c   1.000
_cell.angle_alpha   90.00
_cell.angle_beta   90.00
_cell.angle_gamma   90.00
#
_symmetry.space_group_name_H-M   'P 1'
#
loop_
_entity.id
_entity.type
_entity.pdbx_description
1 polymer ?
#
loop_
_entity_poly.entity_id
_entity_poly.type
_entity_poly.pdbx_seq_one_letter_code
_entity_poly.pdbx_strand_id
1 'polypeptide(L)'
;MLRYWDSPPWSERVCAERFIVACRQMAEEGTGTRLAMERVSDGTFLGWCSLNRWNPDYRSASMGYCLDDAAWGHGYATEAAHALLQWAFDTLDLNRVQAEADTHNVGSARLLEKLGFVREGTLREDCVVNGEVSDSWVYGLISREWRPSSEAKDQVR
;
A
#
# COMPACT_ATOMS: atom_id res chain seq x y z
N MET A 1 8.81 -15.30 -9.60
CA MET A 1 7.50 -14.63 -9.76
C MET A 1 6.82 -14.76 -8.42
N LEU A 2 6.32 -13.66 -7.83
CA LEU A 2 5.64 -13.72 -6.53
C LEU A 2 4.47 -14.70 -6.60
N ARG A 3 4.43 -15.66 -5.67
CA ARG A 3 3.33 -16.63 -5.58
C ARG A 3 2.34 -16.28 -4.48
N TYR A 4 2.87 -15.81 -3.35
CA TYR A 4 2.11 -15.36 -2.19
C TYR A 4 2.75 -14.09 -1.64
N TRP A 5 1.94 -13.19 -1.08
CA TRP A 5 2.44 -12.02 -0.38
C TRP A 5 2.53 -12.30 1.13
N ASP A 6 1.40 -12.34 1.83
CA ASP A 6 1.33 -12.58 3.28
C ASP A 6 0.56 -13.86 3.64
N SER A 7 -0.12 -14.46 2.68
CA SER A 7 -0.95 -15.64 2.89
C SER A 7 -1.17 -16.42 1.59
N PRO A 8 -1.46 -17.73 1.70
CA PRO A 8 -2.03 -18.49 0.60
C PRO A 8 -3.42 -17.94 0.20
N PRO A 9 -3.92 -18.25 -1.02
CA PRO A 9 -5.26 -17.88 -1.44
C PRO A 9 -6.30 -18.33 -0.42
N TRP A 10 -7.17 -17.40 -0.02
CA TRP A 10 -8.25 -17.71 0.90
C TRP A 10 -9.32 -18.52 0.18
N SER A 11 -9.44 -19.79 0.56
CA SER A 11 -10.48 -20.70 0.04
C SER A 11 -11.80 -20.62 0.82
N GLU A 12 -11.77 -20.03 2.02
CA GLU A 12 -12.92 -19.97 2.92
C GLU A 12 -13.36 -18.53 3.19
N ARG A 13 -14.67 -18.29 3.15
CA ARG A 13 -15.28 -16.97 3.42
C ARG A 13 -14.86 -16.39 4.78
N VAL A 14 -14.66 -17.24 5.78
CA VAL A 14 -14.27 -16.82 7.14
C VAL A 14 -12.95 -16.04 7.17
N CYS A 15 -12.01 -16.32 6.25
CA CYS A 15 -10.77 -15.57 6.13
C CYS A 15 -11.04 -14.11 5.75
N ALA A 16 -11.90 -13.89 4.77
CA ALA A 16 -12.31 -12.55 4.34
C ALA A 16 -13.11 -11.81 5.43
N GLU A 17 -13.98 -12.51 6.15
CA GLU A 17 -14.74 -11.92 7.26
C GLU A 17 -13.81 -11.45 8.39
N ARG A 18 -12.85 -12.30 8.79
CA ARG A 18 -11.82 -11.93 9.78
C ARG A 18 -11.00 -10.74 9.32
N PHE A 19 -10.64 -10.70 8.04
CA PHE A 19 -9.91 -9.58 7.46
C PHE A 19 -10.71 -8.27 7.56
N ILE A 20 -12.00 -8.29 7.21
CA ILE A 20 -12.87 -7.11 7.31
C ILE A 20 -12.99 -6.64 8.76
N VAL A 21 -13.14 -7.56 9.71
CA VAL A 21 -13.18 -7.24 11.15
C VAL A 21 -11.88 -6.56 11.58
N ALA A 22 -10.73 -7.13 11.22
CA ALA A 22 -9.43 -6.55 11.54
C ALA A 22 -9.24 -5.14 10.94
N CYS A 23 -9.77 -4.90 9.73
CA CYS A 23 -9.73 -3.57 9.11
C CYS A 23 -10.52 -2.54 9.92
N ARG A 24 -11.72 -2.90 10.40
CA ARG A 24 -12.56 -2.02 11.23
C ARG A 24 -11.89 -1.71 12.56
N GLN A 25 -11.36 -2.74 13.21
CA GLN A 25 -10.66 -2.60 14.49
C GLN A 25 -9.45 -1.66 14.37
N MET A 26 -8.62 -1.81 13.32
CA MET A 26 -7.48 -0.92 13.07
C MET A 26 -7.90 0.55 12.94
N ALA A 27 -9.02 0.81 12.27
CA ALA A 27 -9.56 2.16 12.12
C ALA A 27 -10.13 2.73 13.44
N GLU A 28 -10.85 1.90 14.20
CA GLU A 28 -11.41 2.28 15.51
C GLU A 28 -10.31 2.59 16.54
N GLU A 29 -9.21 1.83 16.51
CA GLU A 29 -8.05 2.04 17.38
C GLU A 29 -7.17 3.22 16.93
N GLY A 30 -7.39 3.76 15.73
CA GLY A 30 -6.57 4.84 15.17
C GLY A 30 -5.14 4.42 14.81
N THR A 31 -4.89 3.11 14.65
CA THR A 31 -3.55 2.57 14.32
C THR A 31 -3.32 2.47 12.81
N GLY A 32 -4.36 2.73 12.01
CA GLY A 32 -4.30 2.76 10.55
C GLY A 32 -5.69 2.79 9.92
N THR A 33 -5.73 2.75 8.60
CA THR A 33 -6.95 2.54 7.83
C THR A 33 -6.67 1.70 6.59
N ARG A 34 -7.64 0.91 6.16
CA ARG A 34 -7.63 0.21 4.88
C ARG A 34 -8.85 0.63 4.08
N LEU A 35 -8.60 1.09 2.86
CA LEU A 35 -9.58 1.63 1.95
C LEU A 35 -9.79 0.64 0.79
N ALA A 36 -11.06 0.39 0.47
CA ALA A 36 -11.42 -0.33 -0.75
C ALA A 36 -11.23 0.58 -1.96
N MET A 37 -10.74 0.00 -3.06
CA MET A 37 -10.62 0.67 -4.35
C MET A 37 -11.71 0.16 -5.26
N GLU A 38 -12.50 1.08 -5.80
CA GLU A 38 -13.58 0.77 -6.73
C GLU A 38 -13.39 1.57 -8.02
N ARG A 39 -13.69 0.93 -9.16
CA ARG A 39 -13.67 1.61 -10.44
C ARG A 39 -14.88 2.53 -10.55
N VAL A 40 -14.64 3.82 -10.77
CA VAL A 40 -15.70 4.84 -10.85
C VAL A 40 -16.76 4.54 -11.91
N SER A 41 -16.37 3.94 -13.04
CA SER A 41 -17.29 3.72 -14.17
C SER A 41 -18.37 2.66 -13.91
N ASP A 42 -18.09 1.66 -13.06
CA ASP A 42 -18.96 0.49 -12.91
C ASP A 42 -19.06 -0.05 -11.47
N GLY A 43 -18.36 0.56 -10.51
CA GLY A 43 -18.35 0.14 -9.11
C GLY A 43 -17.61 -1.17 -8.86
N THR A 44 -16.85 -1.69 -9.83
CA THR A 44 -16.11 -2.95 -9.65
C THR A 44 -15.03 -2.77 -8.59
N PHE A 45 -15.02 -3.67 -7.60
CA PHE A 45 -13.93 -3.74 -6.62
C PHE A 45 -12.62 -4.14 -7.29
N LEU A 46 -11.58 -3.32 -7.14
CA LEU A 46 -10.27 -3.51 -7.76
C LEU A 46 -9.20 -3.99 -6.77
N GLY A 47 -9.48 -3.92 -5.47
CA GLY A 47 -8.52 -4.23 -4.41
C GLY A 47 -8.58 -3.24 -3.26
N TRP A 48 -7.49 -3.12 -2.50
CA TRP A 48 -7.39 -2.19 -1.38
C TRP A 48 -6.02 -1.54 -1.26
N CYS A 49 -5.97 -0.37 -0.62
CA CYS A 49 -4.75 0.27 -0.14
C CYS A 49 -4.89 0.60 1.35
N SER A 50 -3.77 0.74 2.06
CA SER A 50 -3.80 0.99 3.51
C SER A 50 -2.62 1.80 3.98
N LEU A 51 -2.84 2.63 5.00
CA LEU A 51 -1.82 3.09 5.92
C LEU A 51 -2.01 2.35 7.24
N ASN A 52 -0.97 1.73 7.77
CA ASN A 52 -1.00 1.02 9.05
C ASN A 52 0.24 1.35 9.88
N ARG A 53 0.32 0.81 11.10
CA ARG A 53 1.41 1.08 12.05
C ARG A 53 1.61 2.59 12.23
N TRP A 54 0.50 3.33 12.28
CA TRP A 54 0.55 4.78 12.43
C TRP A 54 1.14 5.12 13.79
N ASN A 55 2.25 5.83 13.77
CA ASN A 55 2.91 6.38 14.93
C ASN A 55 2.77 7.92 14.90
N PRO A 56 1.94 8.52 15.78
CA PRO A 56 1.72 9.96 15.81
C PRO A 56 2.96 10.72 16.32
N ASP A 57 3.73 10.16 17.26
CA ASP A 57 4.92 10.81 17.83
C ASP A 57 6.02 10.97 16.79
N TYR A 58 6.21 9.95 15.95
CA TYR A 58 7.19 9.95 14.87
C TYR A 58 6.62 10.49 13.56
N ARG A 59 5.31 10.81 13.54
CA ARG A 59 4.57 11.23 12.35
C ARG A 59 4.85 10.27 11.18
N SER A 60 4.64 8.97 11.40
CA SER A 60 4.99 7.95 10.41
C SER A 60 3.96 6.84 10.29
N ALA A 61 3.93 6.19 9.12
CA ALA A 61 3.07 5.02 8.86
C ALA A 61 3.72 4.09 7.84
N SER A 62 3.15 2.89 7.68
CA SER A 62 3.50 1.96 6.62
C SER A 62 2.36 1.85 5.62
N MET A 63 2.68 1.93 4.33
CA MET A 63 1.76 1.77 3.22
C MET A 63 1.77 0.33 2.72
N GLY A 64 0.58 -0.18 2.36
CA GLY A 64 0.41 -1.44 1.66
C GLY A 64 -0.74 -1.37 0.67
N TYR A 65 -0.73 -2.23 -0.34
CA TYR A 65 -1.78 -2.32 -1.33
C TYR A 65 -1.84 -3.72 -1.94
N CYS A 66 -3.03 -4.12 -2.38
CA CYS A 66 -3.25 -5.36 -3.11
C CYS A 66 -4.34 -5.10 -4.15
N LEU A 67 -4.11 -5.54 -5.39
CA LEU A 67 -5.04 -5.40 -6.50
C LEU A 67 -5.34 -6.75 -7.11
N ASP A 68 -6.57 -6.89 -7.58
CA ASP A 68 -7.00 -7.97 -8.45
C ASP A 68 -6.14 -8.00 -9.73
N ASP A 69 -5.87 -9.20 -10.25
CA ASP A 69 -4.98 -9.37 -11.42
C ASP A 69 -5.55 -8.73 -12.68
N ALA A 70 -6.88 -8.71 -12.83
CA ALA A 70 -7.57 -8.01 -13.91
C ALA A 70 -7.37 -6.49 -13.87
N ALA A 71 -6.98 -5.94 -12.72
CA ALA A 71 -6.70 -4.52 -12.54
C ALA A 71 -5.23 -4.14 -12.82
N TRP A 72 -4.34 -5.12 -13.04
CA TRP A 72 -2.92 -4.85 -13.26
C TRP A 72 -2.65 -4.18 -14.62
N GLY A 73 -1.59 -3.39 -14.72
CA GLY A 73 -1.19 -2.72 -15.97
C GLY A 73 -2.02 -1.49 -16.37
N HIS A 74 -3.11 -1.20 -15.66
CA HIS A 74 -4.01 -0.07 -15.97
C HIS A 74 -3.67 1.23 -15.22
N GLY A 75 -2.71 1.20 -14.29
CA GLY A 75 -2.31 2.37 -13.50
C GLY A 75 -3.08 2.58 -12.19
N TYR A 76 -4.13 1.80 -11.91
CA TYR A 76 -4.94 1.94 -10.69
C TYR A 76 -4.13 1.90 -9.39
N ALA A 77 -3.15 1.00 -9.28
CA ALA A 77 -2.30 0.94 -8.09
C ALA A 77 -1.50 2.23 -7.89
N THR A 78 -1.01 2.83 -8.97
CA THR A 78 -0.27 4.10 -8.92
C THR A 78 -1.18 5.25 -8.52
N GLU A 79 -2.38 5.33 -9.12
CA GLU A 79 -3.39 6.34 -8.79
C GLU A 79 -3.78 6.28 -7.31
N ALA A 80 -4.13 5.10 -6.82
CA ALA A 80 -4.57 4.92 -5.44
C ALA A 80 -3.46 5.14 -4.42
N ALA A 81 -2.24 4.64 -4.69
CA ALA A 81 -1.10 4.88 -3.82
C ALA A 81 -0.73 6.36 -3.80
N HIS A 82 -0.79 7.07 -4.94
CA HIS A 82 -0.55 8.51 -4.99
C HIS A 82 -1.56 9.29 -4.15
N ALA A 83 -2.86 9.00 -4.30
CA ALA A 83 -3.92 9.62 -3.50
C ALA A 83 -3.73 9.35 -1.98
N LEU A 84 -3.31 8.13 -1.63
CA LEU A 84 -3.05 7.75 -0.24
C LEU A 84 -1.84 8.51 0.33
N LEU A 85 -0.78 8.72 -0.45
CA LEU A 85 0.38 9.52 -0.06
C LEU A 85 0.04 11.01 0.06
N GLN A 86 -0.81 11.52 -0.83
CA GLN A 86 -1.31 12.88 -0.73
C GLN A 86 -2.06 13.08 0.60
N TRP A 87 -2.93 12.14 0.97
CA TRP A 87 -3.58 12.17 2.28
C TRP A 87 -2.56 12.07 3.43
N ALA A 88 -1.60 11.15 3.35
CA ALA A 88 -0.56 10.96 4.35
C ALA A 88 0.28 12.21 4.62
N PHE A 89 0.76 12.87 3.57
CA PHE A 89 1.64 14.03 3.72
C PHE A 89 0.89 15.34 3.87
N ASP A 90 -0.15 15.57 3.06
CA ASP A 90 -0.81 16.88 2.98
C ASP A 90 -1.90 17.05 4.06
N THR A 91 -2.52 15.95 4.52
CA THR A 91 -3.60 16.00 5.51
C THR A 91 -3.16 15.51 6.89
N LEU A 92 -2.50 14.35 6.94
CA LEU A 92 -2.07 13.76 8.21
C LEU A 92 -0.75 14.34 8.72
N ASP A 93 -0.09 15.18 7.92
CA ASP A 93 1.20 15.79 8.23
C ASP A 93 2.24 14.71 8.62
N LEU A 94 2.26 13.55 7.95
CA LEU A 94 3.30 12.57 8.20
C LEU A 94 4.67 13.08 7.73
N ASN A 95 5.71 12.81 8.50
CA ASN A 95 7.09 13.03 8.08
C ASN A 95 7.60 11.88 7.19
N ARG A 96 7.07 10.66 7.36
CA ARG A 96 7.59 9.46 6.69
C ARG A 96 6.52 8.41 6.41
N VAL A 97 6.59 7.81 5.24
CA VAL A 97 5.86 6.59 4.87
C VAL A 97 6.86 5.50 4.49
N GLN A 98 6.70 4.31 5.06
CA GLN A 98 7.45 3.11 4.69
C GLN A 98 6.60 2.20 3.80
N ALA A 99 7.21 1.42 2.93
CA ALA A 99 6.58 0.29 2.28
C ALA A 99 7.55 -0.88 2.23
N GLU A 100 7.01 -2.10 2.26
CA GLU A 100 7.77 -3.32 2.06
C GLU A 100 7.30 -3.97 0.77
N ALA A 101 8.21 -4.63 0.06
CA ALA A 101 7.89 -5.43 -1.11
C ALA A 101 8.73 -6.70 -1.15
N ASP A 102 8.06 -7.85 -1.28
CA ASP A 102 8.74 -9.12 -1.55
C ASP A 102 9.67 -8.96 -2.78
N THR A 103 10.90 -9.47 -2.66
CA THR A 103 11.94 -9.34 -3.70
C THR A 103 11.57 -9.98 -5.04
N HIS A 104 10.60 -10.89 -5.07
CA HIS A 104 10.03 -11.48 -6.28
C HIS A 104 8.91 -10.64 -6.90
N ASN A 105 8.44 -9.58 -6.21
CA ASN A 105 7.41 -8.65 -6.67
C ASN A 105 8.01 -7.38 -7.30
N VAL A 106 8.63 -7.56 -8.47
CA VAL A 106 9.24 -6.45 -9.24
C VAL A 106 8.22 -5.37 -9.63
N GLY A 107 6.94 -5.73 -9.78
CA GLY A 107 5.87 -4.77 -10.08
C GLY A 107 5.67 -3.75 -8.95
N SER A 108 5.58 -4.24 -7.71
CA SER A 108 5.48 -3.40 -6.51
C SER A 108 6.71 -2.50 -6.34
N ALA A 109 7.91 -3.08 -6.50
CA ALA A 109 9.16 -2.32 -6.42
C ALA A 109 9.21 -1.15 -7.40
N ARG A 110 8.88 -1.39 -8.69
CA ARG A 110 8.85 -0.35 -9.72
C ARG A 110 7.82 0.73 -9.41
N LEU A 111 6.66 0.36 -8.85
CA LEU A 111 5.64 1.32 -8.45
C LEU A 111 6.16 2.22 -7.33
N LEU A 112 6.76 1.64 -6.28
CA LEU A 112 7.32 2.39 -5.16
C LEU A 112 8.41 3.36 -5.65
N GLU A 113 9.35 2.90 -6.47
CA GLU A 113 10.39 3.75 -7.08
C GLU A 113 9.78 4.88 -7.93
N LYS A 114 8.73 4.60 -8.71
CA LYS A 114 8.02 5.61 -9.51
C LYS A 114 7.34 6.68 -8.64
N LEU A 115 6.87 6.30 -7.45
CA LEU A 115 6.28 7.23 -6.47
C LEU A 115 7.34 8.01 -5.67
N GLY A 116 8.63 7.78 -5.94
CA GLY A 116 9.73 8.49 -5.30
C GLY A 116 10.23 7.84 -4.01
N PHE A 117 9.76 6.63 -3.68
CA PHE A 117 10.35 5.88 -2.58
C PHE A 117 11.80 5.49 -2.90
N VAL A 118 12.64 5.50 -1.87
CA VAL A 118 14.02 5.04 -1.92
C VAL A 118 14.12 3.68 -1.24
N ARG A 119 14.79 2.71 -1.89
CA ARG A 119 15.10 1.42 -1.26
C ARG A 119 16.19 1.63 -0.20
N GLU A 120 15.86 1.35 1.05
CA GLU A 120 16.73 1.59 2.19
C GLU A 120 17.37 0.31 2.73
N GLY A 121 16.79 -0.86 2.43
CA GLY A 121 17.32 -2.10 2.95
C GLY A 121 16.65 -3.36 2.43
N THR A 122 17.04 -4.48 3.02
CA THR A 122 16.48 -5.80 2.75
C THR A 122 16.32 -6.53 4.08
N LEU A 123 15.11 -6.97 4.37
CA LEU A 123 14.80 -7.90 5.44
C LEU A 123 15.02 -9.30 4.87
N ARG A 124 15.98 -10.03 5.43
CA ARG A 124 16.31 -11.39 5.00
C ARG A 124 15.37 -12.37 5.67
N GLU A 125 14.81 -13.30 4.91
CA GLU A 125 13.88 -14.34 5.40
C GLU A 125 12.71 -13.75 6.20
N ASP A 126 12.21 -12.60 5.74
CA ASP A 126 11.16 -11.83 6.40
C ASP A 126 9.80 -12.53 6.38
N CYS A 127 9.52 -13.26 5.28
CA CYS A 127 8.25 -13.93 5.06
C CYS A 127 8.44 -15.43 4.89
N VAL A 128 7.59 -16.21 5.56
CA VAL A 128 7.46 -17.66 5.37
C VAL A 128 5.98 -17.95 5.08
N VAL A 129 5.66 -18.21 3.81
CA VAL A 129 4.28 -18.47 3.37
C VAL A 129 4.21 -19.83 2.70
N ASN A 130 3.39 -20.72 3.23
CA ASN A 130 3.25 -22.09 2.73
C ASN A 130 4.60 -22.85 2.62
N GLY A 131 5.54 -22.57 3.53
CA GLY A 131 6.88 -23.17 3.53
C GLY A 131 7.88 -22.54 2.55
N GLU A 132 7.46 -21.57 1.74
CA GLU A 132 8.36 -20.76 0.91
C GLU A 132 8.88 -19.58 1.73
N VAL A 133 10.21 -19.43 1.79
CA VAL A 133 10.90 -18.35 2.51
C VAL A 133 11.29 -17.27 1.50
N SER A 134 11.05 -16.00 1.81
CA SER A 134 11.42 -14.88 0.95
C SER A 134 11.96 -13.68 1.72
N ASP A 135 12.77 -12.89 1.00
CA ASP A 135 13.27 -11.60 1.45
C ASP A 135 12.28 -10.49 1.06
N SER A 136 12.26 -9.41 1.85
CA SER A 136 11.52 -8.18 1.58
C SER A 136 12.47 -7.00 1.39
N TRP A 137 12.29 -6.23 0.32
CA TRP A 137 12.89 -4.90 0.20
C TRP A 137 12.11 -3.90 1.05
N VAL A 138 12.85 -3.03 1.75
CA VAL A 138 12.29 -1.93 2.54
C VAL A 138 12.48 -0.63 1.78
N TYR A 139 11.40 0.13 1.67
CA TYR A 139 11.35 1.41 0.99
C TYR A 139 10.89 2.51 1.94
N GLY A 140 11.50 3.68 1.83
CA GLY A 140 11.11 4.88 2.57
C GLY A 140 10.81 6.04 1.63
N LEU A 141 9.77 6.80 1.96
CA LEU A 141 9.49 8.11 1.38
C LEU A 141 9.28 9.11 2.51
N ILE A 142 9.98 10.24 2.44
CA ILE A 142 9.91 11.30 3.45
C ILE A 142 9.27 12.56 2.88
N SER A 143 8.66 13.35 3.76
CA SER A 143 7.85 14.52 3.40
C SER A 143 8.56 15.52 2.48
N ARG A 144 9.85 15.79 2.70
CA ARG A 144 10.64 16.72 1.87
C ARG A 144 10.91 16.20 0.45
N GLU A 145 10.81 14.90 0.24
CA GLU A 145 11.04 14.24 -1.06
C GLU A 145 9.71 13.97 -1.79
N TRP A 146 8.58 14.03 -1.07
CA TRP A 146 7.26 13.92 -1.66
C TRP A 146 7.00 15.05 -2.66
N ARG A 147 6.57 14.67 -3.85
CA ARG A 147 6.15 15.60 -4.90
C ARG A 147 4.70 15.28 -5.24
N PRO A 148 3.76 16.18 -4.90
CA PRO A 148 2.39 16.03 -5.39
C PRO A 148 2.43 16.01 -6.93
N SER A 149 1.53 15.24 -7.54
CA SER A 149 1.41 15.22 -8.99
C SER A 149 1.04 16.63 -9.48
N SER A 150 1.70 17.09 -10.55
CA SER A 150 1.48 18.44 -11.09
C SER A 150 0.18 18.60 -11.87
N GLU A 151 -0.75 17.64 -11.81
CA GLU A 151 -1.90 17.52 -12.73
C GLU A 151 -3.25 17.92 -12.12
N ALA A 152 -3.28 18.84 -11.16
CA ALA A 152 -4.57 19.34 -10.61
C ALA A 152 -4.59 20.85 -10.32
N LYS A 153 -3.85 21.67 -11.11
CA LYS A 153 -3.95 23.15 -11.02
C LYS A 153 -4.52 23.86 -12.25
N ASP A 154 -4.83 23.14 -13.33
CA ASP A 154 -5.26 23.75 -14.61
C ASP A 154 -6.73 23.49 -15.02
N GLN A 155 -7.61 23.16 -14.07
CA GLN A 155 -9.07 23.07 -14.35
C GLN A 155 -9.93 23.99 -13.48
N VAL A 156 -9.42 25.17 -13.10
CA VAL A 156 -10.28 26.31 -12.73
C VAL A 156 -9.60 27.61 -13.18
N ARG A 157 -9.81 28.00 -14.44
CA ARG A 157 -9.73 29.38 -14.90
C ARG A 157 -10.81 29.63 -15.94
#